data_AF-A0A7S2ESB3-F1
#
_entry.id   AF-A0A7S2ESB3-F1
#
_cell.length_a   1.000
_cell.length_b   1.000
_cell.length_c   1.000
_cell.angle_alpha   90.00
_cell.angle_beta   90.00
_cell.angle_gamma   90.00
#
_symmetry.space_group_name_H-M   'P 1'
#
loop_
_entity.id
_entity.type
_entity.pdbx_description
1 polymer ?
#
loop_
_entity_poly.entity_id
_entity_poly.type
_entity_poly.pdbx_seq_one_letter_code
_entity_poly.pdbx_strand_id
1 'polypeptide(L)'
;QGLDIVRLKNRFKEPVFTGYCDALYNVNIDGIICEVQLHVSAIVAYKEESHHYYGFFRSFFAGNVLACKNRIDMLERCIDPNADLQTALEEMLESDDEDLIWGMYDLVYEMGDWYLCEVLCRRLCEIDPDDLDYKDSLACAFNDQGKYAQ
;
A
#
# COMPACT_ATOMS: atom_id res chain seq x y z
N GLN A 1 -27.33 26.40 26.29
CA GLN A 1 -26.96 25.55 25.15
C GLN A 1 -25.56 25.07 25.39
N GLY A 2 -25.37 23.76 25.38
CA GLY A 2 -24.11 23.11 25.73
C GLY A 2 -23.31 22.87 24.46
N LEU A 3 -22.12 23.47 24.39
CA LEU A 3 -21.09 23.16 23.41
C LEU A 3 -19.92 22.55 24.17
N ASP A 4 -19.75 21.23 24.05
CA ASP A 4 -18.67 20.52 24.73
C ASP A 4 -17.81 19.78 23.72
N ILE A 5 -16.48 19.92 23.84
CA ILE A 5 -15.54 19.05 23.12
C ILE A 5 -15.45 17.74 23.90
N VAL A 6 -15.98 16.67 23.32
CA VAL A 6 -16.04 15.34 23.94
C VAL A 6 -14.73 14.59 23.73
N ARG A 7 -14.13 14.73 22.54
CA ARG A 7 -12.89 14.04 22.18
C ARG A 7 -12.08 14.87 21.20
N LEU A 8 -10.77 14.85 21.40
CA LEU A 8 -9.79 15.35 20.45
C LEU A 8 -8.83 14.21 20.07
N LYS A 9 -8.66 13.97 18.77
CA LYS A 9 -7.50 13.27 18.22
C LYS A 9 -6.65 14.28 17.47
N ASN A 10 -5.47 14.60 17.99
CA ASN A 10 -4.57 15.58 17.39
C ASN A 10 -3.42 14.86 16.67
N ARG A 11 -3.59 14.60 15.38
CA ARG A 11 -2.56 13.97 14.54
C ARG A 11 -1.54 14.96 13.99
N PHE A 12 -1.67 16.27 14.26
CA PHE A 12 -0.59 17.23 14.02
C PHE A 12 0.55 17.07 15.03
N LYS A 13 0.22 16.72 16.28
CA LYS A 13 1.21 16.51 17.35
C LYS A 13 1.80 15.10 17.31
N GLU A 14 0.97 14.11 16.99
CA GLU A 14 1.35 12.71 16.88
C GLU A 14 0.92 12.18 15.50
N PRO A 15 1.76 12.39 14.46
CA PRO A 15 1.44 11.98 13.10
C PRO A 15 1.21 10.48 12.99
N VAL A 16 0.29 10.07 12.12
CA VAL A 16 0.16 8.67 11.72
C VAL A 16 1.24 8.32 10.71
N PHE A 17 1.64 7.04 10.66
CA PHE A 17 2.70 6.55 9.76
C PHE A 17 2.46 6.90 8.28
N THR A 18 1.20 7.09 7.89
CA THR A 18 0.79 7.51 6.54
C THR A 18 1.11 8.98 6.23
N GLY A 19 1.73 9.73 7.15
CA GLY A 19 2.05 11.16 6.99
C GLY A 19 0.83 12.10 7.07
N TYR A 20 -0.36 11.56 7.31
CA TYR A 20 -1.59 12.34 7.39
C TYR A 20 -1.65 13.12 8.71
N CYS A 21 -1.76 14.44 8.62
CA CYS A 21 -1.79 15.34 9.77
C CYS A 21 -3.12 16.10 9.80
N ASP A 22 -4.02 15.69 10.70
CA ASP A 22 -5.32 16.32 10.93
C ASP A 22 -5.67 16.41 12.42
N ALA A 23 -6.69 17.20 12.76
CA ALA A 23 -7.28 17.21 14.09
C ALA A 23 -8.76 16.85 14.00
N LEU A 24 -9.15 15.80 14.71
CA LEU A 24 -10.52 15.28 14.77
C LEU A 24 -11.15 15.69 16.09
N TYR A 25 -12.21 16.49 16.03
CA TYR A 25 -12.98 16.96 17.17
C TYR A 25 -14.36 16.31 17.17
N ASN A 26 -14.70 15.59 18.22
CA ASN A 26 -16.09 15.24 18.49
C ASN A 26 -16.68 16.31 19.40
N VAL A 27 -17.67 17.03 18.89
CA VAL A 27 -18.36 18.11 19.61
C VAL A 27 -19.78 17.69 19.89
N ASN A 28 -20.20 17.86 21.14
CA ASN A 28 -21.59 17.73 21.56
C ASN A 28 -22.27 19.09 21.42
N ILE A 29 -23.31 19.14 20.59
CA ILE A 29 -24.16 20.31 20.40
C ILE A 29 -25.56 19.91 20.87
N ASP A 30 -25.91 20.33 22.09
CA ASP A 30 -27.23 20.09 22.69
C ASP A 30 -27.70 18.62 22.61
N GLY A 31 -26.79 17.67 22.86
CA GLY A 31 -27.05 16.22 22.86
C GLY A 31 -26.72 15.51 21.55
N ILE A 32 -26.39 16.25 20.49
CA ILE A 32 -26.00 15.69 19.19
C ILE A 32 -24.48 15.68 19.09
N ILE A 33 -23.89 14.51 18.82
CA ILE A 33 -22.46 14.38 18.58
C ILE A 33 -22.17 14.61 17.08
N CYS A 34 -21.41 15.66 16.79
CA CYS A 34 -20.89 15.97 15.47
C CYS A 34 -19.38 15.76 15.42
N GLU A 35 -18.86 15.35 14.27
CA GLU A 35 -17.42 15.29 14.02
C GLU A 35 -16.98 16.50 13.18
N VAL A 36 -15.99 17.23 13.66
CA VAL A 36 -15.33 18.33 12.95
C VAL A 36 -13.89 17.92 12.69
N GLN A 37 -13.49 17.86 11.43
CA GLN A 37 -12.13 17.53 11.03
C GLN A 37 -11.41 18.77 10.50
N LEU A 38 -10.23 19.05 11.05
CA LEU A 38 -9.38 20.16 10.63
C LEU A 38 -8.16 19.60 9.89
N HIS A 39 -8.04 19.94 8.61
CA HIS A 39 -7.01 19.45 7.69
C HIS A 39 -6.17 20.61 7.16
N VAL A 40 -4.92 20.35 6.78
CA VAL A 40 -4.14 21.33 5.99
C VAL A 40 -4.79 21.47 4.61
N SER A 41 -5.00 22.70 4.15
CA SER A 41 -5.68 22.99 2.88
C SER A 41 -5.05 22.28 1.68
N ALA A 42 -3.72 22.18 1.65
CA ALA A 42 -3.00 21.42 0.62
C ALA A 42 -3.39 19.93 0.60
N ILE A 43 -3.57 19.31 1.77
CA ILE A 43 -4.00 17.91 1.89
C ILE A 43 -5.46 17.75 1.44
N VAL A 44 -6.33 18.74 1.73
CA VAL A 44 -7.73 18.73 1.28
C VAL A 44 -7.81 18.75 -0.26
N ALA A 45 -6.95 19.51 -0.93
CA ALA A 45 -6.90 19.57 -2.38
C ALA A 45 -6.59 18.20 -3.01
N TYR A 46 -5.73 17.40 -2.38
CA TYR A 46 -5.42 16.05 -2.82
C TYR A 46 -6.35 14.99 -2.22
N LYS A 47 -7.33 15.33 -1.39
CA LYS A 47 -8.11 14.35 -0.62
C LYS A 47 -8.99 13.46 -1.50
N GLU A 48 -9.53 14.00 -2.59
CA GLU A 48 -10.30 13.23 -3.57
C GLU A 48 -9.39 12.34 -4.43
N GLU A 49 -8.28 12.86 -4.93
CA GLU A 49 -7.30 12.13 -5.73
C GLU A 49 -6.55 11.05 -4.92
N SER A 50 -6.26 11.35 -3.65
CA SER A 50 -5.61 10.42 -2.72
C SER A 50 -6.56 9.39 -2.12
N HIS A 51 -7.88 9.52 -2.28
CA HIS A 51 -8.82 8.55 -1.73
C HIS A 51 -8.65 7.17 -2.35
N HIS A 52 -8.30 7.13 -3.65
CA HIS A 52 -7.95 5.91 -4.37
C HIS A 52 -6.70 5.25 -3.76
N TYR A 53 -5.60 6.00 -3.61
CA TYR A 53 -4.35 5.48 -3.03
C TYR A 53 -4.51 5.12 -1.54
N TYR A 54 -5.30 5.89 -0.78
CA TYR A 54 -5.60 5.63 0.62
C TYR A 54 -6.40 4.34 0.79
N GLY A 55 -7.41 4.09 -0.06
CA GLY A 55 -8.16 2.84 -0.07
C GLY A 55 -7.26 1.64 -0.31
N PHE A 56 -6.40 1.74 -1.32
CA PHE A 56 -5.37 0.74 -1.62
C PHE A 56 -4.44 0.49 -0.44
N PHE A 57 -3.70 1.50 0.03
CA PHE A 57 -2.73 1.32 1.12
C PHE A 57 -3.38 0.89 2.43
N ARG A 58 -4.63 1.28 2.68
CA ARG A 58 -5.38 0.80 3.85
C ARG A 58 -5.66 -0.70 3.75
N SER A 59 -5.97 -1.22 2.56
CA SER A 59 -6.12 -2.67 2.33
C SER A 59 -4.76 -3.36 2.39
N PHE A 60 -3.78 -2.83 1.65
CA PHE A 60 -2.43 -3.37 1.56
C PHE A 60 -1.68 -3.37 2.89
N PHE A 61 -1.96 -2.46 3.83
CA PHE A 61 -1.40 -2.50 5.19
C PHE A 61 -2.38 -3.03 6.23
N ALA A 62 -3.52 -3.63 5.84
CA ALA A 62 -4.39 -4.29 6.78
C ALA A 62 -3.72 -5.56 7.32
N GLY A 63 -3.81 -5.77 8.64
CA GLY A 63 -3.25 -6.96 9.28
C GLY A 63 -2.65 -6.68 10.66
N ASN A 64 -1.83 -7.62 11.14
CA ASN A 64 -1.07 -7.44 12.37
C ASN A 64 0.20 -6.59 12.12
N VAL A 65 0.81 -6.09 13.20
CA VAL A 65 1.98 -5.19 13.14
C VAL A 65 3.15 -5.79 12.37
N LEU A 66 3.35 -7.11 12.44
CA LEU A 66 4.44 -7.80 11.73
C LEU A 66 4.23 -7.78 10.22
N ALA A 67 3.01 -8.04 9.75
CA ALA A 67 2.68 -7.97 8.33
C ALA A 67 2.87 -6.54 7.77
N CYS A 68 2.45 -5.52 8.52
CA CYS A 68 2.70 -4.13 8.14
C CYS A 68 4.18 -3.81 8.05
N LYS A 69 4.96 -4.27 9.05
CA LYS A 69 6.41 -4.05 9.08
C LYS A 69 7.10 -4.71 7.89
N ASN A 70 6.81 -5.98 7.59
CA ASN A 70 7.42 -6.68 6.46
C ASN A 70 7.13 -5.97 5.13
N ARG A 71 5.91 -5.46 4.93
CA ARG A 71 5.53 -4.70 3.73
C ARG A 71 6.25 -3.35 3.65
N ILE A 72 6.47 -2.66 4.78
CA ILE A 72 7.27 -1.42 4.82
C ILE A 72 8.73 -1.73 4.52
N ASP A 73 9.32 -2.72 5.19
CA ASP A 73 10.71 -3.13 4.99
C ASP A 73 10.94 -3.50 3.51
N MET A 74 9.99 -4.20 2.86
CA MET A 74 10.03 -4.47 1.42
C MET A 74 10.04 -3.19 0.56
N LEU A 75 9.12 -2.25 0.83
CA LEU A 75 9.08 -0.99 0.07
C LEU A 75 10.36 -0.16 0.27
N GLU A 76 10.91 -0.13 1.48
CA GLU A 76 12.16 0.58 1.77
C GLU A 76 13.35 -0.03 1.01
N ARG A 77 13.35 -1.35 0.77
CA ARG A 77 14.37 -2.02 -0.03
C ARG A 77 14.29 -1.66 -1.52
N CYS A 78 13.11 -1.31 -2.03
CA CYS A 78 12.91 -0.89 -3.41
C CYS A 78 13.10 0.61 -3.65
N ILE A 79 13.31 1.40 -2.59
CA ILE A 79 13.40 2.86 -2.68
C ILE A 79 14.81 3.29 -2.28
N ASP A 80 15.72 3.37 -3.25
CA ASP A 80 16.81 4.34 -3.13
C ASP A 80 16.21 5.72 -3.43
N PRO A 81 16.21 6.68 -2.47
CA PRO A 81 15.67 8.01 -2.69
C PRO A 81 16.34 8.80 -3.83
N ASN A 82 17.47 8.30 -4.37
CA ASN A 82 18.18 8.88 -5.50
C ASN A 82 18.07 8.06 -6.79
N ALA A 83 17.57 6.82 -6.73
CA ALA A 83 17.33 6.03 -7.93
C ALA A 83 15.94 6.33 -8.49
N ASP A 84 15.81 6.28 -9.81
CA ASP A 84 14.49 6.24 -10.41
C ASP A 84 13.88 4.84 -10.25
N LEU A 85 12.54 4.78 -10.28
CA LEU A 85 11.78 3.54 -10.06
C LEU A 85 12.15 2.43 -11.05
N GLN A 86 12.49 2.78 -12.29
CA GLN A 86 12.84 1.78 -13.30
C GLN A 86 14.15 1.11 -12.94
N THR A 87 15.18 1.89 -12.60
CA THR A 87 16.47 1.36 -12.14
C THR A 87 16.29 0.44 -10.92
N ALA A 88 15.50 0.85 -9.94
CA ALA A 88 15.26 0.04 -8.74
C ALA A 88 14.54 -1.29 -9.05
N LEU A 89 13.60 -1.30 -10.00
CA LEU A 89 12.92 -2.53 -10.43
C LEU A 89 13.86 -3.45 -11.21
N GLU A 90 14.73 -2.90 -12.05
CA GLU A 90 15.75 -3.66 -12.79
C GLU A 90 16.73 -4.32 -11.82
N GLU A 91 17.26 -3.57 -10.85
CA GLU A 91 18.16 -4.12 -9.81
C GLU A 91 17.49 -5.21 -8.97
N MET A 92 16.22 -5.02 -8.62
CA MET A 92 15.43 -6.04 -7.92
C MET A 92 15.28 -7.31 -8.76
N LEU A 93 14.95 -7.19 -10.04
CA LEU A 93 14.80 -8.34 -10.95
C LEU A 93 16.13 -9.05 -11.21
N GLU A 94 17.24 -8.32 -11.22
CA GLU A 94 18.59 -8.89 -11.32
C GLU A 94 19.06 -9.57 -10.03
N SER A 95 18.40 -9.29 -8.89
CA SER A 95 18.65 -9.99 -7.64
C SER A 95 18.07 -11.41 -7.66
N ASP A 96 18.64 -12.31 -6.87
CA ASP A 96 18.05 -13.61 -6.52
C ASP A 96 17.30 -13.52 -5.17
N ASP A 97 16.85 -12.33 -4.77
CA ASP A 97 16.14 -12.14 -3.51
C ASP A 97 14.65 -12.46 -3.67
N GLU A 98 14.31 -13.73 -3.50
CA GLU A 98 12.95 -14.24 -3.67
C GLU A 98 11.94 -13.49 -2.81
N ASP A 99 12.27 -13.21 -1.54
CA ASP A 99 11.40 -12.49 -0.61
C ASP A 99 11.06 -11.07 -1.11
N LEU A 100 12.05 -10.37 -1.68
CA LEU A 100 11.85 -9.03 -2.24
C LEU A 100 10.95 -9.07 -3.47
N ILE A 101 11.22 -10.00 -4.40
CA ILE A 101 10.46 -10.13 -5.65
C ILE A 101 9.03 -10.57 -5.36
N TRP A 102 8.84 -11.51 -4.43
CA TRP A 102 7.53 -11.96 -3.97
C TRP A 102 6.75 -10.84 -3.28
N GLY A 103 7.41 -10.06 -2.42
CA GLY A 103 6.79 -8.91 -1.79
C GLY A 103 6.35 -7.83 -2.79
N MET A 104 7.13 -7.61 -3.86
CA MET A 104 6.73 -6.73 -4.96
C MET A 104 5.57 -7.31 -5.76
N TYR A 105 5.54 -8.63 -5.99
CA TYR A 105 4.40 -9.32 -6.62
C TYR A 105 3.10 -9.06 -5.86
N ASP A 106 3.10 -9.24 -4.53
CA ASP A 106 1.92 -8.97 -3.69
C ASP A 106 1.42 -7.53 -3.85
N LEU A 107 2.34 -6.56 -3.96
CA LEU A 107 2.00 -5.16 -4.16
C LEU A 107 1.30 -4.94 -5.52
N VAL A 108 1.91 -5.43 -6.60
CA VAL A 108 1.40 -5.16 -7.96
C VAL A 108 0.16 -5.99 -8.29
N TYR A 109 0.00 -7.15 -7.65
CA TYR A 109 -1.21 -7.97 -7.70
C TYR A 109 -2.40 -7.22 -7.10
N GLU A 110 -2.23 -6.63 -5.91
CA GLU A 110 -3.27 -5.81 -5.27
C GLU A 110 -3.57 -4.52 -6.08
N MET A 111 -2.60 -4.02 -6.86
CA MET A 111 -2.80 -2.90 -7.78
C MET A 111 -3.50 -3.31 -9.09
N GLY A 112 -3.61 -4.61 -9.38
CA GLY A 112 -4.15 -5.15 -10.62
C GLY A 112 -3.24 -4.93 -11.84
N ASP A 113 -1.93 -4.72 -11.63
CA ASP A 113 -0.96 -4.64 -12.72
C ASP A 113 -0.52 -6.05 -13.13
N TRP A 114 -1.39 -6.71 -13.89
CA TRP A 114 -1.20 -8.11 -14.29
C TRP A 114 0.00 -8.35 -15.20
N TYR A 115 0.43 -7.32 -15.95
CA TYR A 115 1.62 -7.42 -16.79
C TYR A 115 2.88 -7.49 -15.92
N LEU A 116 2.97 -6.61 -14.92
CA LEU A 116 4.08 -6.64 -13.98
C LEU A 116 4.05 -7.90 -13.08
N CYS A 117 2.86 -8.37 -12.70
CA CYS A 117 2.70 -9.68 -12.03
C CYS A 117 3.34 -10.81 -12.84
N GLU A 118 3.06 -10.88 -14.16
CA GLU A 118 3.66 -11.89 -15.03
C GLU A 118 5.20 -11.81 -15.04
N VAL A 119 5.76 -10.61 -15.15
CA VAL A 119 7.23 -10.43 -15.16
C VAL A 119 7.86 -10.95 -13.85
N LEU A 120 7.27 -10.60 -12.70
CA LEU A 120 7.77 -11.01 -11.40
C LEU A 120 7.62 -12.52 -11.17
N CYS A 121 6.46 -13.10 -11.49
CA CYS A 121 6.24 -14.55 -11.34
C CYS A 121 7.15 -15.37 -12.27
N ARG A 122 7.43 -14.88 -13.48
CA ARG A 122 8.42 -15.53 -14.36
C ARG A 122 9.80 -15.53 -13.72
N ARG A 123 10.23 -14.40 -13.16
CA ARG A 123 11.52 -14.31 -12.47
C ARG A 123 11.60 -15.23 -11.27
N LEU A 124 10.54 -15.31 -10.47
CA LEU A 124 10.45 -16.25 -9.33
C LEU A 124 10.55 -17.72 -9.79
N CYS A 125 9.87 -18.10 -10.88
CA CYS A 125 9.99 -19.42 -11.49
C CYS A 125 11.38 -19.71 -12.08
N GLU A 126 12.16 -18.68 -12.45
CA GLU A 126 13.55 -18.85 -12.87
C GLU A 126 14.48 -19.11 -11.68
N ILE A 127 14.20 -18.51 -10.51
CA ILE A 127 14.97 -18.69 -9.28
C ILE A 127 14.69 -20.07 -8.67
N ASP A 128 13.41 -20.40 -8.45
CA ASP A 128 12.98 -21.73 -8.03
C ASP A 128 11.94 -22.30 -9.02
N PRO A 129 12.39 -23.13 -9.98
CA PRO A 129 11.50 -23.74 -10.95
C PRO A 129 10.61 -24.84 -10.38
N ASP A 130 10.84 -25.32 -9.15
CA ASP A 130 10.07 -26.41 -8.56
C ASP A 130 8.96 -25.91 -7.63
N ASP A 131 9.04 -24.65 -7.17
CA ASP A 131 8.01 -24.00 -6.37
C ASP A 131 6.65 -23.98 -7.11
N LEU A 132 5.60 -24.44 -6.42
CA LEU A 132 4.25 -24.54 -6.97
C LEU A 132 3.47 -23.23 -6.82
N ASP A 133 3.73 -22.46 -5.77
CA ASP A 133 3.05 -21.19 -5.49
C ASP A 133 3.43 -20.16 -6.56
N TYR A 134 4.68 -20.16 -7.02
CA TYR A 134 5.15 -19.30 -8.10
C TYR A 134 4.45 -19.62 -9.43
N LYS A 135 4.27 -20.91 -9.74
CA LYS A 135 3.59 -21.38 -10.96
C LYS A 135 2.09 -21.07 -10.93
N ASP A 136 1.45 -21.31 -9.78
CA ASP A 136 0.03 -21.01 -9.59
C ASP A 136 -0.22 -19.51 -9.71
N SER A 137 0.67 -18.67 -9.15
CA SER A 137 0.60 -17.22 -9.27
C SER A 137 0.82 -16.72 -10.71
N LEU A 138 1.75 -17.32 -11.45
CA LEU A 138 1.94 -17.05 -12.87
C LEU A 138 0.68 -17.41 -13.69
N ALA A 139 0.04 -18.55 -13.38
CA ALA A 139 -1.19 -18.96 -14.02
C ALA A 139 -2.36 -18.00 -13.72
N CYS A 140 -2.46 -17.50 -12.49
CA CYS A 140 -3.41 -16.44 -12.13
C CYS A 140 -3.18 -15.17 -12.96
N ALA A 141 -1.92 -14.71 -13.06
CA ALA A 141 -1.58 -13.54 -13.87
C ALA A 141 -1.95 -13.72 -15.36
N PHE A 142 -1.76 -14.91 -15.93
CA PHE A 142 -2.24 -15.21 -17.29
C PHE A 142 -3.76 -15.20 -17.41
N ASN A 143 -4.46 -15.81 -16.45
CA ASN A 143 -5.92 -15.86 -16.45
C ASN A 143 -6.53 -14.45 -16.42
N ASP A 144 -6.01 -13.55 -15.58
CA ASP A 144 -6.51 -12.17 -15.46
C ASP A 144 -6.16 -11.31 -16.68
N GLN A 145 -5.12 -11.68 -17.43
CA GLN A 145 -4.82 -11.12 -18.75
C GLN A 145 -5.63 -11.76 -19.90
N GLY A 146 -6.41 -12.81 -19.64
CA GLY A 146 -7.15 -13.56 -20.67
C GLY A 146 -6.27 -14.47 -21.55
N LYS A 147 -5.07 -14.85 -21.08
CA LYS A 147 -4.12 -15.72 -21.77
C LYS A 147 -4.33 -17.18 -21.36
N TYR A 148 -5.27 -17.87 -21.99
CA TYR A 148 -5.70 -19.23 -21.56
C TYR A 148 -4.86 -20.41 -22.10
N ALA A 149 -3.78 -20.16 -22.86
CA ALA A 149 -3.07 -21.21 -23.63
C ALA A 149 -1.54 -21.17 -23.52
N GLN A 150 -0.99 -20.46 -22.53
CA GLN A 150 0.46 -20.29 -22.35
C GLN A 150 0.96 -20.97 -21.07
#